data_AF-A0A6I9ND25-F1
#
_entry.id   AF-A0A6I9ND25-F1
#
_cell.length_a   1.000
_cell.length_b   1.000
_cell.length_c   1.000
_cell.angle_alpha   90.00
_cell.angle_beta   90.00
_cell.angle_gamma   90.00
#
_symmetry.space_group_name_H-M   'P 1'
#
loop_
_entity.id
_entity.type
_entity.pdbx_description
1 polymer ?
#
loop_
_entity_poly.entity_id
_entity_poly.type
_entity_poly.pdbx_seq_one_letter_code
_entity_poly.pdbx_strand_id
1 'polypeptide(L)'
;MAAAVTSSRPYHIIIFGATGFTGQFVVEEVARCAAESPDGSRLKWAVAGRSRQRLGEVLTKAAERLSMPELRTDIEIIVADVSIEESLAIMCQQGLVILNCVGPYRFFGEPVVKACVENGAHYLDICGEPQFLERMQLEYHTKALDKGVYVIGSCGFDSIPADLGILYTQRQFKGTLTAVEGFLNITSGPAGSSGHDATWQSAVHGFADSGSLRQLRKRFGQKPLPVVGAKVKKRGFVFFSKEMEQYAIPFMGSDPSVVRRTQRHLYEEDHQSPVRFYRHEN
;
A
#
# COMPACT_ATOMS: atom_id res chain seq x y z
N MET A 1 25.29 -1.06 3.35
CA MET A 1 25.43 -2.16 4.34
C MET A 1 24.02 -2.63 4.66
N ALA A 2 23.68 -3.88 4.35
CA ALA A 2 22.40 -4.46 4.72
C ALA A 2 22.31 -4.50 6.26
N ALA A 3 21.28 -3.88 6.83
CA ALA A 3 20.99 -4.03 8.24
C ALA A 3 20.71 -5.51 8.50
N ALA A 4 21.65 -6.20 9.17
CA ALA A 4 21.43 -7.54 9.66
C ALA A 4 20.26 -7.47 10.64
N VAL A 5 19.14 -8.03 10.22
CA VAL A 5 17.92 -8.17 11.00
C VAL A 5 18.27 -8.91 12.29
N THR A 6 18.22 -8.22 13.43
CA THR A 6 18.54 -8.83 14.72
C THR A 6 17.49 -9.88 15.09
N SER A 7 17.99 -11.06 15.43
CA SER A 7 17.32 -12.35 15.57
C SER A 7 16.44 -12.54 16.82
N SER A 8 15.73 -11.50 17.29
CA SER A 8 14.94 -11.58 18.53
C SER A 8 13.42 -11.65 18.34
N ARG A 9 12.91 -11.44 17.12
CA ARG A 9 11.47 -11.44 16.83
C ARG A 9 11.00 -12.81 16.32
N PRO A 10 9.91 -13.37 16.86
CA PRO A 10 9.42 -14.70 16.46
C PRO A 10 8.89 -14.75 15.01
N TYR A 11 8.39 -13.63 14.46
CA TYR A 11 7.77 -13.60 13.14
C TYR A 11 8.49 -12.64 12.18
N HIS A 12 8.70 -13.12 10.94
CA HIS A 12 9.18 -12.28 9.85
C HIS A 12 8.08 -11.33 9.37
N ILE A 13 6.83 -11.80 9.32
CA ILE A 13 5.69 -10.99 8.90
C ILE A 13 4.46 -11.28 9.78
N ILE A 14 3.75 -10.23 10.17
CA ILE A 14 2.45 -10.32 10.84
C ILE A 14 1.43 -9.63 9.94
N ILE A 15 0.36 -10.34 9.58
CA ILE A 15 -0.75 -9.80 8.78
C ILE A 15 -1.80 -9.23 9.73
N PHE A 16 -1.84 -7.91 9.87
CA PHE A 16 -2.81 -7.24 10.73
C PHE A 16 -4.06 -6.84 9.95
N GLY A 17 -5.24 -7.15 10.49
CA GLY A 17 -6.50 -7.00 9.73
C GLY A 17 -6.83 -8.23 8.87
N ALA A 18 -6.29 -9.40 9.22
CA ALA A 18 -6.47 -10.65 8.49
C ALA A 18 -7.93 -11.10 8.33
N THR A 19 -8.85 -10.63 9.17
CA THR A 19 -10.29 -10.91 9.04
C THR A 19 -11.00 -10.05 7.98
N GLY A 20 -10.37 -8.96 7.52
CA GLY A 20 -10.92 -8.07 6.50
C GLY A 20 -10.97 -8.74 5.12
N PHE A 21 -11.74 -8.17 4.20
CA PHE A 21 -11.91 -8.72 2.85
C PHE A 21 -10.56 -8.95 2.15
N THR A 22 -9.74 -7.91 1.99
CA THR A 22 -8.41 -8.04 1.38
C THR A 22 -7.45 -8.84 2.27
N GLY A 23 -7.57 -8.70 3.60
CA GLY A 23 -6.74 -9.43 4.56
C GLY A 23 -6.82 -10.94 4.39
N GLN A 24 -7.99 -11.50 4.06
CA GLN A 24 -8.16 -12.92 3.80
C GLN A 24 -7.37 -13.40 2.57
N PHE A 25 -7.38 -12.62 1.48
CA PHE A 25 -6.57 -12.93 0.30
C PHE A 25 -5.07 -12.82 0.59
N VAL A 26 -4.66 -11.85 1.40
CA VAL A 26 -3.25 -11.71 1.83
C VAL A 26 -2.80 -12.91 2.67
N VAL A 27 -3.67 -13.44 3.55
CA VAL A 27 -3.39 -14.67 4.31
C VAL A 27 -3.16 -15.85 3.38
N GLU A 28 -4.02 -16.03 2.37
CA GLU A 28 -3.88 -17.11 1.40
C GLU A 28 -2.59 -16.98 0.56
N GLU A 29 -2.26 -15.76 0.13
CA GLU A 29 -1.05 -15.51 -0.66
C GLU A 29 0.23 -15.75 0.15
N VAL A 30 0.28 -15.24 1.38
CA VAL A 30 1.43 -15.47 2.27
C VAL A 30 1.59 -16.95 2.60
N ALA A 31 0.49 -17.69 2.79
CA ALA A 31 0.54 -19.14 2.98
C ALA A 31 1.14 -19.86 1.77
N ARG A 32 0.75 -19.49 0.53
CA ARG A 32 1.31 -20.06 -0.70
C ARG A 32 2.80 -19.76 -0.81
N CYS A 33 3.21 -18.49 -0.65
CA CYS A 33 4.63 -18.12 -0.70
C CYS A 33 5.45 -18.81 0.39
N ALA A 34 4.90 -19.00 1.58
CA ALA A 34 5.57 -19.71 2.68
C ALA A 34 5.81 -21.19 2.36
N ALA A 35 4.92 -21.83 1.58
CA ALA A 35 5.06 -23.22 1.16
C ALA A 35 6.06 -23.41 0.02
N GLU A 36 6.26 -22.40 -0.83
CA GLU A 36 7.09 -22.47 -2.03
C GLU A 36 8.60 -22.18 -1.79
N SER A 37 9.02 -21.94 -0.55
CA SER A 37 10.39 -21.48 -0.24
C SER A 37 11.48 -22.49 -0.71
N PRO A 38 12.22 -22.20 -1.80
CA PRO A 38 13.06 -23.18 -2.49
C PRO A 38 14.33 -23.59 -1.73
N ASP A 39 14.76 -22.76 -0.79
CA ASP A 39 15.98 -22.95 0.01
C ASP A 39 15.72 -23.69 1.34
N GLY A 40 14.48 -24.11 1.57
CA GLY A 40 14.06 -24.74 2.84
C GLY A 40 13.94 -23.76 4.00
N SER A 41 14.15 -22.45 3.78
CA SER A 41 13.93 -21.45 4.81
C SER A 41 12.42 -21.24 5.01
N ARG A 42 11.91 -21.61 6.18
CA ARG A 42 10.48 -21.47 6.48
C ARG A 42 10.17 -20.03 6.86
N LEU A 43 9.34 -19.35 6.06
CA LEU A 43 8.77 -18.06 6.44
C LEU A 43 7.96 -18.24 7.74
N LYS A 44 8.40 -17.63 8.83
CA LYS A 44 7.65 -17.54 10.09
C LYS A 44 6.71 -16.35 10.03
N TRP A 45 5.41 -16.61 10.12
CA TRP A 45 4.39 -15.58 10.05
C TRP A 45 3.23 -15.83 11.02
N ALA A 46 2.45 -14.78 11.28
CA ALA A 46 1.28 -14.82 12.14
C ALA A 46 0.16 -13.95 11.58
N VAL A 47 -1.07 -14.19 12.05
CA VAL A 47 -2.23 -13.35 11.75
C VAL A 47 -2.63 -12.54 12.97
N ALA A 48 -3.06 -11.30 12.75
CA ALA A 48 -3.47 -10.41 13.82
C ALA A 48 -4.79 -9.68 13.53
N GLY A 49 -5.55 -9.44 14.60
CA GLY A 49 -6.82 -8.73 14.54
C GLY A 49 -7.58 -8.78 15.87
N ARG A 50 -8.78 -8.19 15.90
CA ARG A 50 -9.54 -7.99 17.15
C ARG A 50 -10.19 -9.26 17.72
N SER A 51 -10.48 -10.25 16.87
CA SER A 51 -11.25 -11.43 17.26
C SER A 51 -10.46 -12.71 16.96
N ARG A 52 -9.98 -13.38 18.02
CA ARG A 52 -9.30 -14.68 17.92
C ARG A 52 -10.16 -15.72 17.19
N GLN A 53 -11.46 -15.75 17.47
CA GLN A 53 -12.39 -16.65 16.81
C GLN A 53 -12.42 -16.44 15.29
N ARG A 54 -12.64 -15.20 14.83
CA ARG A 54 -12.69 -14.90 13.38
C ARG A 54 -11.36 -15.16 12.70
N LEU A 55 -10.24 -14.93 13.37
CA LEU A 55 -8.91 -15.26 12.85
C LEU A 55 -8.77 -16.79 12.64
N GLY A 56 -9.24 -17.61 13.58
CA GLY A 56 -9.30 -19.06 13.44
C GLY A 56 -10.19 -19.52 12.27
N GLU A 57 -11.32 -18.86 12.04
CA GLU A 57 -12.19 -19.12 10.88
C GLU A 57 -11.50 -18.78 9.55
N VAL A 58 -10.72 -17.69 9.49
CA VAL A 58 -9.94 -17.33 8.30
C VAL A 58 -8.87 -18.38 8.01
N LEU A 59 -8.11 -18.81 9.02
CA LEU A 59 -7.11 -19.86 8.86
C LEU A 59 -7.74 -21.19 8.42
N THR A 60 -8.91 -21.52 8.97
CA THR A 60 -9.67 -22.72 8.58
C THR A 60 -10.06 -22.68 7.10
N LYS A 61 -10.59 -21.56 6.63
CA LYS A 61 -10.97 -21.35 5.22
C LYS A 61 -9.77 -21.37 4.28
N ALA A 62 -8.66 -20.72 4.67
CA ALA A 62 -7.42 -20.72 3.90
C ALA A 62 -6.85 -22.14 3.78
N ALA A 63 -6.84 -22.90 4.89
CA ALA A 63 -6.42 -24.31 4.91
C ALA A 63 -7.22 -25.18 3.92
N GLU A 64 -8.55 -24.98 3.85
CA GLU A 64 -9.42 -25.72 2.93
C GLU A 64 -9.17 -25.34 1.48
N ARG A 65 -9.11 -24.04 1.18
CA ARG A 65 -8.90 -23.53 -0.19
C ARG A 65 -7.55 -23.94 -0.77
N LEU A 66 -6.52 -23.95 0.07
CA LEU A 66 -5.15 -24.27 -0.34
C LEU A 66 -4.79 -25.75 -0.15
N SER A 67 -5.68 -26.55 0.45
CA SER A 67 -5.39 -27.94 0.85
C SER A 67 -4.16 -28.06 1.77
N MET A 68 -4.03 -27.11 2.71
CA MET A 68 -2.94 -26.99 3.68
C MET A 68 -3.47 -27.07 5.13
N PRO A 69 -3.80 -28.27 5.63
CA PRO A 69 -4.42 -28.44 6.95
C PRO A 69 -3.58 -27.89 8.12
N GLU A 70 -2.25 -27.87 7.98
CA GLU A 70 -1.29 -27.36 8.95
C GLU A 70 -1.45 -25.86 9.26
N LEU A 71 -2.08 -25.07 8.37
CA LEU A 71 -2.35 -23.65 8.65
C LEU A 71 -3.22 -23.44 9.90
N ARG A 72 -4.01 -24.46 10.29
CA ARG A 72 -4.87 -24.42 11.49
C ARG A 72 -4.09 -24.54 12.79
N THR A 73 -2.91 -25.13 12.75
CA THR A 73 -2.09 -25.44 13.94
C THR A 73 -0.79 -24.64 13.99
N ASP A 74 -0.23 -24.31 12.83
CA ASP A 74 1.13 -23.79 12.73
C ASP A 74 1.19 -22.25 12.74
N ILE A 75 0.05 -21.58 12.51
CA ILE A 75 -0.03 -20.12 12.43
C ILE A 75 -0.55 -19.55 13.74
N GLU A 76 0.26 -18.72 14.39
CA GLU A 76 -0.13 -18.05 15.62
C GLU A 76 -1.18 -16.96 15.36
N ILE A 77 -2.08 -16.80 16.33
CA ILE A 77 -3.12 -15.77 16.33
C ILE A 77 -2.78 -14.72 17.39
N ILE A 78 -2.51 -13.50 16.95
CA ILE A 78 -2.24 -12.35 17.82
C ILE A 78 -3.50 -11.48 17.91
N VAL A 79 -3.97 -11.23 19.13
CA VAL A 79 -5.10 -10.30 19.32
C VAL A 79 -4.57 -8.88 19.43
N ALA A 80 -5.00 -8.02 18.51
CA ALA A 80 -4.61 -6.60 18.48
C ALA A 80 -5.78 -5.72 18.01
N ASP A 81 -5.91 -4.54 18.61
CA ASP A 81 -6.95 -3.56 18.32
C ASP A 81 -6.33 -2.16 18.16
N VAL A 82 -6.70 -1.47 17.07
CA VAL A 82 -6.22 -0.11 16.76
C VAL A 82 -6.58 0.93 17.83
N SER A 83 -7.60 0.66 18.65
CA SER A 83 -8.00 1.52 19.76
C SER A 83 -7.21 1.27 21.05
N ILE A 84 -6.37 0.23 21.10
CA ILE A 84 -5.60 -0.16 22.29
C ILE A 84 -4.11 -0.13 21.95
N GLU A 85 -3.45 0.96 22.30
CA GLU A 85 -2.02 1.22 22.00
C GLU A 85 -1.10 0.10 22.47
N GLU A 86 -1.31 -0.41 23.70
CA GLU A 86 -0.52 -1.52 24.25
C GLU A 86 -0.62 -2.79 23.39
N SER A 87 -1.81 -3.09 22.86
CA SER A 87 -2.01 -4.26 21.99
C SER A 87 -1.23 -4.14 20.68
N LEU A 88 -1.16 -2.93 20.10
CA LEU A 88 -0.36 -2.66 18.91
C LEU A 88 1.14 -2.76 19.21
N ALA A 89 1.59 -2.25 20.35
CA ALA A 89 2.98 -2.39 20.79
C ALA A 89 3.38 -3.86 20.95
N ILE A 90 2.58 -4.67 21.65
CA ILE A 90 2.81 -6.11 21.84
C ILE A 90 2.91 -6.84 20.48
N MET A 91 2.02 -6.52 19.54
CA MET A 91 2.09 -7.07 18.17
C MET A 91 3.38 -6.63 17.45
N CYS A 92 3.69 -5.33 17.48
CA CYS A 92 4.86 -4.77 16.81
C CYS A 92 6.18 -5.25 17.43
N GLN A 93 6.21 -5.66 18.69
CA GLN A 93 7.40 -6.27 19.30
C GLN A 93 7.70 -7.67 18.76
N GLN A 94 6.69 -8.37 18.25
CA GLN A 94 6.83 -9.76 17.79
C GLN A 94 7.12 -9.92 16.29
N GLY A 95 6.84 -8.90 15.48
CA GLY A 95 7.00 -8.95 14.02
C GLY A 95 8.14 -8.07 13.51
N LEU A 96 8.90 -8.58 12.54
CA LEU A 96 9.85 -7.75 11.79
C LEU A 96 9.13 -6.81 10.83
N VAL A 97 8.12 -7.32 10.14
CA VAL A 97 7.24 -6.56 9.25
C VAL A 97 5.80 -6.70 9.73
N ILE A 98 5.08 -5.59 9.85
CA ILE A 98 3.64 -5.54 10.04
C ILE A 98 3.02 -5.16 8.70
N LEU A 99 2.30 -6.10 8.09
CA LEU A 99 1.49 -5.87 6.90
C LEU A 99 0.08 -5.48 7.36
N ASN A 100 -0.20 -4.19 7.30
CA ASN A 100 -1.46 -3.60 7.73
C ASN A 100 -2.51 -3.65 6.60
N CYS A 101 -3.58 -4.39 6.84
CA CYS A 101 -4.78 -4.44 6.01
C CYS A 101 -5.98 -3.73 6.68
N VAL A 102 -5.77 -2.96 7.74
CA VAL A 102 -6.83 -2.28 8.49
C VAL A 102 -7.12 -0.92 7.88
N GLY A 103 -8.17 -0.87 7.06
CA GLY A 103 -8.75 0.37 6.55
C GLY A 103 -10.08 0.74 7.23
N PRO A 104 -10.58 1.98 7.02
CA PRO A 104 -9.95 3.08 6.27
C PRO A 104 -8.71 3.65 6.99
N TYR A 105 -7.61 3.83 6.26
CA TYR A 105 -6.28 4.12 6.85
C TYR A 105 -6.20 5.53 7.41
N ARG A 106 -6.93 6.48 6.83
CA ARG A 106 -7.07 7.84 7.37
C ARG A 106 -7.44 7.86 8.85
N PHE A 107 -8.27 6.92 9.30
CA PHE A 107 -8.75 6.84 10.68
C PHE A 107 -7.97 5.85 11.53
N PHE A 108 -7.59 4.70 10.96
CA PHE A 108 -7.04 3.58 11.72
C PHE A 108 -5.56 3.28 11.44
N GLY A 109 -4.96 3.87 10.41
CA GLY A 109 -3.61 3.57 9.96
C GLY A 109 -2.51 4.19 10.82
N GLU A 110 -2.71 5.44 11.28
CA GLU A 110 -1.68 6.19 12.00
C GLU A 110 -1.27 5.51 13.33
N PRO A 111 -2.19 5.01 14.17
CA PRO A 111 -1.81 4.26 15.37
C PRO A 111 -0.88 3.07 15.07
N VAL A 112 -1.08 2.39 13.93
CA VAL A 112 -0.25 1.25 13.52
C VAL A 112 1.14 1.72 13.06
N VAL A 113 1.23 2.79 12.27
CA VAL A 113 2.51 3.41 11.87
C VAL A 113 3.30 3.85 13.09
N LYS A 114 2.65 4.56 14.02
CA LYS A 114 3.26 4.99 15.29
C LYS A 114 3.82 3.80 16.07
N ALA A 115 3.02 2.76 16.29
CA ALA A 115 3.44 1.57 17.02
C ALA A 115 4.62 0.85 16.35
N CYS A 116 4.61 0.74 15.02
CA CYS A 116 5.71 0.15 14.26
C CYS A 116 7.02 0.94 14.45
N VAL A 117 6.98 2.25 14.24
CA VAL A 117 8.16 3.13 14.38
C VAL A 117 8.68 3.14 15.82
N GLU A 118 7.80 3.16 16.82
CA GLU A 118 8.19 3.19 18.23
C GLU A 118 8.81 1.88 18.71
N ASN A 119 8.32 0.75 18.21
CA ASN A 119 8.76 -0.58 18.62
C ASN A 119 9.75 -1.22 17.64
N GLY A 120 10.22 -0.47 16.63
CA GLY A 120 11.27 -0.93 15.71
C GLY A 120 10.83 -1.97 14.68
N ALA A 121 9.52 -2.07 14.38
CA ALA A 121 8.99 -2.95 13.35
C ALA A 121 8.82 -2.20 12.04
N HIS A 122 9.10 -2.84 10.91
CA HIS A 122 8.81 -2.30 9.60
C HIS A 122 7.31 -2.32 9.32
N TYR A 123 6.83 -1.28 8.64
CA TYR A 123 5.43 -1.11 8.30
C TYR A 123 5.24 -1.27 6.79
N LEU A 124 4.23 -2.07 6.41
CA LEU A 124 3.76 -2.24 5.05
C LEU A 124 2.24 -2.06 5.02
N ASP A 125 1.67 -1.45 3.98
CA ASP A 125 0.23 -1.45 3.77
C ASP A 125 -0.18 -1.51 2.31
N ILE A 126 -1.49 -1.65 2.08
CA ILE A 126 -2.14 -1.62 0.77
C ILE A 126 -2.99 -0.35 0.57
N CYS A 127 -2.61 0.75 1.24
CA CYS A 127 -3.41 1.97 1.31
C CYS A 127 -3.53 2.68 -0.04
N GLY A 128 -4.76 3.04 -0.40
CA GLY A 128 -5.12 3.81 -1.59
C GLY A 128 -5.32 5.32 -1.36
N GLU A 129 -4.97 5.86 -0.17
CA GLU A 129 -5.39 7.19 0.28
C GLU A 129 -4.22 8.19 0.31
N PRO A 130 -4.08 9.10 -0.69
CA PRO A 130 -2.95 10.05 -0.78
C PRO A 130 -2.69 10.88 0.47
N GLN A 131 -3.76 11.32 1.14
CA GLN A 131 -3.66 12.17 2.33
C GLN A 131 -2.99 11.43 3.48
N PHE A 132 -3.36 10.17 3.70
CA PHE A 132 -2.75 9.33 4.73
C PHE A 132 -1.26 9.12 4.41
N LEU A 133 -0.96 8.69 3.18
CA LEU A 133 0.39 8.38 2.74
C LEU A 133 1.35 9.57 2.88
N GLU A 134 0.92 10.76 2.45
CA GLU A 134 1.73 11.98 2.54
C GLU A 134 1.82 12.48 3.99
N ARG A 135 0.77 12.30 4.80
CA ARG A 135 0.78 12.71 6.21
C ARG A 135 1.75 11.85 7.02
N MET A 136 1.71 10.53 6.85
CA MET A 136 2.63 9.62 7.52
C MET A 136 4.09 9.90 7.14
N GLN A 137 4.35 10.23 5.87
CA GLN A 137 5.69 10.68 5.47
C GLN A 137 6.10 11.96 6.21
N LEU A 138 5.24 12.98 6.23
CA LEU A 138 5.57 14.26 6.87
C LEU A 138 5.82 14.11 8.38
N GLU A 139 5.05 13.27 9.05
CA GLU A 139 5.06 13.16 10.51
C GLU A 139 6.08 12.14 11.04
N TYR A 140 6.32 11.04 10.32
CA TYR A 140 7.11 9.92 10.82
C TYR A 140 8.46 9.71 10.11
N HIS A 141 8.75 10.39 8.99
CA HIS A 141 9.98 10.14 8.22
C HIS A 141 11.26 10.24 9.09
N THR A 142 11.44 11.34 9.82
CA THR A 142 12.64 11.53 10.65
C THR A 142 12.76 10.46 11.74
N LYS A 143 11.67 10.20 12.47
CA LYS A 143 11.67 9.20 13.56
C LYS A 143 11.90 7.78 13.03
N ALA A 144 11.35 7.44 11.87
CA ALA A 144 11.55 6.16 11.21
C ALA A 144 13.02 6.01 10.75
N LEU A 145 13.62 7.07 10.19
CA LEU A 145 15.03 7.11 9.81
C LEU A 145 15.94 6.88 11.04
N ASP A 146 15.71 7.63 12.12
CA ASP A 146 16.50 7.52 13.37
C ASP A 146 16.42 6.11 13.99
N LYS A 147 15.28 5.42 13.81
CA LYS A 147 15.04 4.07 14.30
C LYS A 147 15.46 2.97 13.32
N GLY A 148 15.87 3.32 12.11
CA GLY A 148 16.17 2.33 11.06
C GLY A 148 14.94 1.52 10.62
N VAL A 149 13.75 2.11 10.69
CA VAL A 149 12.47 1.48 10.36
C VAL A 149 12.00 1.93 8.98
N TYR A 150 11.65 0.98 8.11
CA TYR A 150 10.94 1.27 6.87
C TYR A 150 9.43 1.41 7.10
N VAL A 151 8.84 2.45 6.50
CA VAL A 151 7.39 2.67 6.42
C VAL A 151 7.02 2.75 4.94
N ILE A 152 6.47 1.67 4.41
CA ILE A 152 6.18 1.52 2.98
C ILE A 152 4.67 1.41 2.80
N GLY A 153 4.06 2.45 2.25
CA GLY A 153 2.63 2.44 1.93
C GLY A 153 2.33 2.00 0.50
N SER A 154 1.05 1.81 0.19
CA SER A 154 0.52 1.61 -1.17
C SER A 154 1.08 0.41 -1.92
N CYS A 155 1.30 -0.70 -1.22
CA CYS A 155 1.72 -1.96 -1.82
C CYS A 155 0.54 -2.79 -2.35
N GLY A 156 -0.41 -2.10 -2.99
CA GLY A 156 -1.60 -2.70 -3.60
C GLY A 156 -1.69 -2.43 -5.09
N PHE A 157 -2.79 -2.89 -5.68
CA PHE A 157 -3.12 -2.64 -7.09
C PHE A 157 -3.20 -1.14 -7.41
N ASP A 158 -3.78 -0.34 -6.51
CA ASP A 158 -3.88 1.13 -6.64
C ASP A 158 -2.55 1.82 -6.28
N SER A 159 -1.42 1.34 -6.84
CA SER A 159 -0.15 2.07 -6.97
C SER A 159 0.96 1.24 -7.62
N ILE A 160 1.11 -0.04 -7.27
CA ILE A 160 2.26 -0.86 -7.72
C ILE A 160 2.36 -0.92 -9.25
N PRO A 161 1.30 -1.28 -10.01
CA PRO A 161 1.38 -1.37 -11.46
C PRO A 161 1.68 -0.03 -12.12
N ALA A 162 1.15 1.07 -11.57
CA ALA A 162 1.44 2.40 -12.07
C ALA A 162 2.91 2.79 -11.81
N ASP A 163 3.37 2.69 -10.56
CA ASP A 163 4.71 3.15 -10.19
C ASP A 163 5.82 2.29 -10.81
N LEU A 164 5.76 0.97 -10.65
CA LEU A 164 6.71 0.06 -11.29
C LEU A 164 6.59 0.12 -12.82
N GLY A 165 5.39 0.31 -13.36
CA GLY A 165 5.16 0.45 -14.79
C GLY A 165 5.86 1.67 -15.38
N ILE A 166 5.84 2.81 -14.68
CA ILE A 166 6.57 4.02 -15.09
C ILE A 166 8.08 3.79 -15.00
N LEU A 167 8.58 3.22 -13.90
CA LEU A 167 10.01 2.92 -13.75
C LEU A 167 10.51 1.96 -14.84
N TYR A 168 9.74 0.90 -15.13
CA TYR A 168 10.04 -0.03 -16.19
C TYR A 168 10.06 0.68 -17.55
N THR A 169 9.02 1.46 -17.86
CA THR A 169 8.91 2.20 -19.11
C THR A 169 10.08 3.16 -19.28
N GLN A 170 10.47 3.90 -18.24
CA GLN A 170 11.64 4.79 -18.27
C GLN A 170 12.93 4.04 -18.64
N ARG A 171 13.14 2.84 -18.09
CA ARG A 171 14.34 2.03 -18.37
C ARG A 171 14.36 1.47 -19.79
N GLN A 172 13.19 1.16 -20.36
CA GLN A 172 13.09 0.56 -21.69
C GLN A 172 12.94 1.58 -22.83
N PHE A 173 12.48 2.79 -22.53
CA PHE A 173 12.18 3.79 -23.54
C PHE A 173 13.45 4.36 -24.17
N LYS A 174 13.58 4.23 -25.49
CA LYS A 174 14.71 4.78 -26.26
C LYS A 174 14.52 6.29 -26.45
N GLY A 175 14.92 7.07 -25.45
CA GLY A 175 14.86 8.54 -25.44
C GLY A 175 14.51 9.08 -24.07
N THR A 176 14.20 10.39 -24.01
CA THR A 176 13.72 11.00 -22.76
C THR A 176 12.22 10.80 -22.63
N LEU A 177 11.78 9.91 -21.74
CA LEU A 177 10.39 9.83 -21.36
C LEU A 177 10.01 11.11 -20.59
N THR A 178 8.96 11.81 -21.03
CA THR A 178 8.59 13.13 -20.44
C THR A 178 7.19 13.15 -19.85
N ALA A 179 6.30 12.31 -20.37
CA ALA A 179 4.98 12.10 -19.82
C ALA A 179 4.41 10.73 -20.19
N VAL A 180 3.53 10.22 -19.34
CA VAL A 180 2.73 9.00 -19.55
C VAL A 180 1.30 9.26 -19.13
N GLU A 181 0.34 8.85 -19.97
CA GLU A 181 -1.07 8.74 -19.60
C GLU A 181 -1.41 7.26 -19.44
N GLY A 182 -1.86 6.87 -18.26
CA GLY A 182 -2.37 5.54 -17.97
C GLY A 182 -3.90 5.53 -17.98
N PHE A 183 -4.48 4.49 -18.57
CA PHE A 183 -5.92 4.28 -18.63
C PHE A 183 -6.27 2.98 -17.90
N LEU A 184 -7.25 3.04 -17.00
CA LEU A 184 -7.79 1.90 -16.27
C LEU A 184 -9.19 1.62 -16.80
N ASN A 185 -9.43 0.40 -17.25
CA ASN A 185 -10.76 -0.07 -17.59
C ASN A 185 -11.16 -1.19 -16.62
N ILE A 186 -12.22 -0.97 -15.85
CA ILE A 186 -12.74 -1.97 -14.92
C ILE A 186 -13.90 -2.70 -15.59
N THR A 187 -13.64 -3.92 -16.05
CA THR A 187 -14.68 -4.81 -16.59
C THR A 187 -15.19 -5.76 -15.51
N SER A 188 -16.49 -5.74 -15.26
CA SER A 188 -17.14 -6.72 -14.38
C SER A 188 -17.38 -8.04 -15.11
N GLY A 189 -17.17 -9.17 -14.43
CA GLY A 189 -17.56 -10.48 -14.94
C GLY A 189 -19.08 -10.69 -14.88
N PRO A 190 -19.59 -11.88 -15.28
CA PRO A 190 -21.02 -12.20 -15.24
C PRO A 190 -21.65 -12.08 -13.85
N ALA A 191 -20.84 -12.22 -12.78
CA ALA A 191 -21.25 -12.05 -11.40
C ALA A 191 -21.35 -10.57 -10.94
N GLY A 192 -21.05 -9.60 -11.81
CA GLY A 192 -21.03 -8.18 -11.50
C GLY A 192 -19.73 -7.72 -10.84
N SER A 193 -19.72 -6.46 -10.38
CA SER A 193 -18.67 -5.88 -9.54
C SER A 193 -19.11 -5.90 -8.08
N SER A 194 -18.16 -6.10 -7.17
CA SER A 194 -18.38 -5.90 -5.74
C SER A 194 -17.32 -4.92 -5.22
N GLY A 195 -17.78 -3.87 -4.53
CA GLY A 195 -16.93 -2.93 -3.81
C GLY A 195 -17.13 -3.13 -2.32
N HIS A 196 -16.06 -3.26 -1.55
CA HIS A 196 -16.16 -3.36 -0.10
C HIS A 196 -16.45 -1.98 0.51
N ASP A 197 -17.24 -1.94 1.59
CA ASP A 197 -17.64 -0.68 2.26
C ASP A 197 -16.42 0.19 2.62
N ALA A 198 -15.34 -0.41 3.13
CA ALA A 198 -14.11 0.32 3.41
C ALA A 198 -13.49 1.01 2.18
N THR A 199 -13.58 0.40 0.99
CA THR A 199 -13.11 1.00 -0.27
C THR A 199 -14.02 2.17 -0.66
N TRP A 200 -15.33 2.01 -0.52
CA TRP A 200 -16.30 3.08 -0.79
C TRP A 200 -16.13 4.26 0.18
N GLN A 201 -15.99 4.00 1.48
CA GLN A 201 -15.71 5.02 2.50
C GLN A 201 -14.40 5.76 2.21
N SER A 202 -13.34 5.04 1.83
CA SER A 202 -12.05 5.64 1.45
C SER A 202 -12.20 6.57 0.23
N ALA A 203 -12.97 6.15 -0.78
CA ALA A 203 -13.27 6.97 -1.94
C ALA A 203 -14.05 8.24 -1.53
N VAL A 204 -15.18 8.09 -0.82
CA VAL A 204 -16.05 9.20 -0.38
C VAL A 204 -15.27 10.22 0.47
N HIS A 205 -14.50 9.76 1.45
CA HIS A 205 -13.69 10.65 2.28
C HIS A 205 -12.48 11.23 1.53
N GLY A 206 -11.94 10.52 0.54
CA GLY A 206 -10.95 11.05 -0.40
C GLY A 206 -11.49 12.27 -1.15
N PHE A 207 -12.71 12.18 -1.67
CA PHE A 207 -13.38 13.30 -2.34
C PHE A 207 -13.71 14.46 -1.39
N ALA A 208 -14.31 14.15 -0.24
CA ALA A 208 -14.75 15.16 0.73
C ALA A 208 -13.61 16.01 1.28
N ASP A 209 -12.37 15.49 1.27
CA ASP A 209 -11.23 16.11 1.93
C ASP A 209 -10.07 16.47 0.97
N SER A 210 -10.36 16.67 -0.31
CA SER A 210 -9.38 17.13 -1.31
C SER A 210 -8.68 18.44 -0.91
N GLY A 211 -9.37 19.29 -0.13
CA GLY A 211 -8.83 20.53 0.45
C GLY A 211 -7.69 20.29 1.44
N SER A 212 -7.77 19.27 2.30
CA SER A 212 -6.71 19.00 3.28
C SER A 212 -5.45 18.45 2.61
N LEU A 213 -5.56 17.64 1.56
CA LEU A 213 -4.40 17.15 0.81
C LEU A 213 -3.60 18.31 0.21
N ARG A 214 -4.29 19.34 -0.31
CA ARG A 214 -3.62 20.55 -0.80
C ARG A 214 -2.91 21.30 0.34
N GLN A 215 -3.52 21.42 1.51
CA GLN A 215 -2.89 22.08 2.67
C GLN A 215 -1.68 21.27 3.17
N LEU A 216 -1.79 19.95 3.23
CA LEU A 216 -0.71 19.03 3.59
C LEU A 216 0.48 19.19 2.65
N ARG A 217 0.25 19.21 1.33
CA ARG A 217 1.30 19.43 0.32
C ARG A 217 2.01 20.77 0.46
N LYS A 218 1.34 21.81 0.97
CA LYS A 218 1.98 23.09 1.28
C LYS A 218 2.95 22.98 2.46
N ARG A 219 2.64 22.15 3.47
CA ARG A 219 3.49 21.93 4.65
C ARG A 219 4.84 21.31 4.29
N PHE A 220 4.92 20.50 3.23
CA PHE A 220 6.19 19.99 2.71
C PHE A 220 7.13 21.10 2.18
N GLY A 221 6.61 22.27 1.83
CA GLY A 221 7.44 23.39 1.32
C GLY A 221 8.18 23.11 0.01
N GLN A 222 7.88 22.00 -0.67
CA GLN A 222 8.62 21.55 -1.84
C GLN A 222 8.30 22.38 -3.08
N LYS A 223 9.34 22.72 -3.86
CA LYS A 223 9.15 23.29 -5.19
C LYS A 223 8.47 22.28 -6.13
N PRO A 224 7.66 22.75 -7.10
CA PRO A 224 7.14 21.88 -8.15
C PRO A 224 8.28 21.18 -8.90
N LEU A 225 8.07 19.91 -9.31
CA LEU A 225 9.01 19.22 -10.19
C LEU A 225 9.11 19.97 -11.53
N PRO A 226 10.30 20.04 -12.15
CA PRO A 226 10.45 20.67 -13.44
C PRO A 226 9.63 19.95 -14.51
N VAL A 227 9.16 20.73 -15.48
CA VAL A 227 8.45 20.18 -16.64
C VAL A 227 9.47 19.93 -17.74
N VAL A 228 9.67 18.65 -18.06
CA VAL A 228 10.50 18.23 -19.19
C VAL A 228 9.61 17.97 -20.41
N GLY A 229 10.08 18.38 -21.60
CA GLY A 229 9.43 18.12 -22.88
C GLY A 229 8.15 18.93 -23.15
N ALA A 230 7.39 18.47 -24.13
CA ALA A 230 6.16 19.12 -24.58
C ALA A 230 5.07 19.09 -23.50
N LYS A 231 4.24 20.12 -23.41
CA LYS A 231 3.10 20.12 -22.48
C LYS A 231 2.05 19.11 -22.95
N VAL A 232 1.69 18.16 -22.09
CA VAL A 232 0.54 17.28 -22.31
C VAL A 232 -0.74 18.13 -22.36
N LYS A 233 -1.60 17.87 -23.34
CA LYS A 233 -2.87 18.56 -23.48
C LYS A 233 -3.75 18.25 -22.26
N LYS A 234 -4.22 19.29 -21.57
CA LYS A 234 -5.17 19.10 -20.46
C LYS A 234 -6.47 18.50 -21.00
N ARG A 235 -6.94 17.44 -20.36
CA ARG A 235 -8.25 16.85 -20.61
C ARG A 235 -9.28 17.50 -19.68
N GLY A 236 -10.54 17.53 -20.11
CA GLY A 236 -11.65 17.91 -19.25
C GLY A 236 -11.87 16.90 -18.13
N PHE A 237 -12.73 17.23 -17.15
CA PHE A 237 -13.06 16.28 -16.08
C PHE A 237 -13.76 15.01 -16.61
N VAL A 238 -14.58 15.17 -17.65
CA VAL A 238 -15.13 14.07 -18.45
C VAL A 238 -14.66 14.28 -19.88
N PHE A 239 -14.10 13.25 -20.52
CA PHE A 239 -13.67 13.32 -21.91
C PHE A 239 -13.81 11.96 -22.59
N PHE A 240 -14.03 11.94 -23.90
CA PHE A 240 -13.97 10.70 -24.67
C PHE A 240 -12.51 10.31 -24.94
N SER A 241 -12.09 9.14 -24.46
CA SER A 241 -10.77 8.56 -24.75
C SER A 241 -10.85 7.74 -26.03
N LYS A 242 -10.00 8.06 -27.01
CA LYS A 242 -9.86 7.24 -28.22
C LYS A 242 -9.13 5.93 -27.92
N GLU A 243 -8.32 5.92 -26.88
CA GLU A 243 -7.51 4.78 -26.43
C GLU A 243 -8.39 3.70 -25.77
N MET A 244 -9.44 4.10 -25.05
CA MET A 244 -10.40 3.17 -24.43
C MET A 244 -11.70 2.99 -25.24
N GLU A 245 -11.92 3.82 -26.26
CA GLU A 245 -13.20 3.95 -26.99
C GLU A 245 -14.41 4.21 -26.06
N GLN A 246 -14.16 4.89 -24.93
CA GLN A 246 -15.13 5.16 -23.87
C GLN A 246 -14.94 6.56 -23.28
N TYR A 247 -15.94 7.06 -22.56
CA TYR A 247 -15.75 8.23 -21.71
C TYR A 247 -14.86 7.89 -20.52
N ALA A 248 -14.07 8.88 -20.10
CA ALA A 248 -13.09 8.72 -19.05
C ALA A 248 -13.10 9.94 -18.13
N ILE A 249 -12.75 9.70 -16.87
CA ILE A 249 -12.52 10.71 -15.84
C ILE A 249 -11.11 10.55 -15.25
N PRO A 250 -10.54 11.59 -14.62
CA PRO A 250 -9.31 11.44 -13.84
C PRO A 250 -9.50 10.39 -12.74
N PHE A 251 -8.55 9.47 -12.64
CA PHE A 251 -8.51 8.48 -11.56
C PHE A 251 -8.24 9.19 -10.23
N MET A 252 -9.09 8.91 -9.24
CA MET A 252 -9.07 9.62 -7.95
C MET A 252 -8.32 8.85 -6.84
N GLY A 253 -7.73 7.70 -7.15
CA GLY A 253 -6.92 6.93 -6.22
C GLY A 253 -5.48 7.46 -6.06
N SER A 254 -4.63 6.65 -5.46
CA SER A 254 -3.27 7.04 -5.06
C SER A 254 -2.22 7.08 -6.17
N ASP A 255 -2.43 6.41 -7.32
CA ASP A 255 -1.41 6.26 -8.36
C ASP A 255 -0.69 7.57 -8.70
N PRO A 256 -1.38 8.69 -9.03
CA PRO A 256 -0.67 9.91 -9.41
C PRO A 256 0.16 10.51 -8.26
N SER A 257 -0.27 10.30 -7.02
CA SER A 257 0.44 10.80 -5.84
C SER A 257 1.67 9.94 -5.52
N VAL A 258 1.55 8.62 -5.64
CA VAL A 258 2.68 7.69 -5.42
C VAL A 258 3.72 7.85 -6.53
N VAL A 259 3.32 7.82 -7.79
CA VAL A 259 4.24 8.04 -8.93
C VAL A 259 4.96 9.38 -8.80
N ARG A 260 4.24 10.44 -8.41
CA ARG A 260 4.86 11.75 -8.21
C ARG A 260 5.91 11.75 -7.09
N ARG A 261 5.71 10.98 -6.02
CA ARG A 261 6.69 10.84 -4.93
C ARG A 261 7.94 10.10 -5.41
N THR A 262 7.77 8.99 -6.13
CA THR A 262 8.88 8.25 -6.75
C THR A 262 9.66 9.13 -7.71
N GLN A 263 8.99 9.82 -8.64
CA GLN A 263 9.66 10.73 -9.58
C GLN A 263 10.33 11.92 -8.90
N ARG A 264 9.84 12.37 -7.74
CA ARG A 264 10.53 13.38 -6.94
C ARG A 264 11.83 12.85 -6.36
N HIS A 265 11.79 11.67 -5.74
CA HIS A 265 12.99 11.04 -5.20
C HIS A 265 14.05 10.85 -6.28
N LEU A 266 13.67 10.31 -7.44
CA LEU A 266 14.59 10.15 -8.58
C LEU A 266 15.18 11.49 -9.06
N TYR A 267 14.43 12.58 -8.99
CA TYR A 267 14.91 13.90 -9.40
C TYR A 267 15.86 14.52 -8.36
N GLU A 268 15.49 14.46 -7.08
CA GLU A 268 16.21 15.12 -5.98
C GLU A 268 17.47 14.34 -5.59
N GLU A 269 17.39 13.01 -5.53
CA GLU A 269 18.48 12.14 -5.05
C GLU A 269 19.28 11.50 -6.20
N ASP A 270 18.60 11.02 -7.25
CA ASP A 270 19.28 10.31 -8.36
C ASP A 270 19.56 11.21 -9.57
N HIS A 271 19.21 12.49 -9.52
CA HIS A 271 19.37 13.48 -10.59
C HIS A 271 18.78 13.06 -11.95
N GLN A 272 17.72 12.25 -11.93
CA GLN A 272 17.01 11.81 -13.13
C GLN A 272 15.94 12.83 -13.56
N SER A 273 15.65 12.89 -14.86
CA SER A 273 14.57 13.73 -15.38
C SER A 273 13.20 13.16 -14.95
N PRO A 274 12.32 13.96 -14.30
CA PRO A 274 11.04 13.46 -13.83
C PRO A 274 10.04 13.25 -14.97
N VAL A 275 9.28 12.17 -14.89
CA VAL A 275 8.17 11.87 -15.81
C VAL A 275 6.86 12.36 -15.21
N ARG A 276 6.07 13.07 -16.02
CA ARG A 276 4.70 13.42 -15.62
C ARG A 276 3.77 12.25 -15.85
N PHE A 277 2.99 11.90 -14.84
CA PHE A 277 2.04 10.82 -14.92
C PHE A 277 0.61 11.33 -14.71
N TYR A 278 -0.30 10.86 -15.56
CA TYR A 278 -1.73 11.09 -15.47
C TYR A 278 -2.43 9.73 -15.52
N ARG A 279 -3.43 9.53 -14.68
CA ARG A 279 -4.22 8.30 -14.62
C ARG A 279 -5.68 8.64 -14.84
N HIS A 280 -6.34 7.86 -15.69
CA HIS A 280 -7.74 8.01 -16.04
C HIS A 280 -8.45 6.67 -15.90
N GLU A 281 -9.74 6.69 -15.62
CA GLU A 281 -10.62 5.52 -15.53
C GLU A 281 -11.93 5.76 -16.30
N ASN A 282 -12.63 4.67 -16.65
CA ASN A 282 -13.91 4.72 -17.37
C ASN A 282 -15.12 4.91 -16.44
#